data_AF-A0A9P0J6N0-F1
#
_entry.id   AF-A0A9P0J6N0-F1
#
_cell.length_a   1.000
_cell.length_b   1.000
_cell.length_c   1.000
_cell.angle_alpha   90.00
_cell.angle_beta   90.00
_cell.angle_gamma   90.00
#
_symmetry.space_group_name_H-M   'P 1'
#
loop_
_entity.id
_entity.type
_entity.pdbx_description
1 polymer ?
#
loop_
_entity_poly.entity_id
_entity_poly.type
_entity_poly.pdbx_seq_one_letter_code
_entity_poly.pdbx_strand_id
1 'polypeptide(L)'
;MGIWKIRMRRLLAIKFSHIQRLNFYGLLAALLFNEYIIYYFNRLGWEKAACGTDSCSRILFVADPQVLGESKESRWYARYDSDKHISRNYHQAVSHVRPDVIVFLGDLIDEGSYADDFSYEKYFRRFVDIFPEPDGVKMIFIPGDNDIGGEGSEMVKPSKVKRFNNYFEDNSQWKFDNKLNIYHINRITHELPLLKDKDMPQIEENSGYTRILISHFSIILIPGAYSYKAIERFRPHVIFSGHYHRSSQITSELKRLRYSTTLPLMHSMSYELRTIETNQEALEIQVPSCSYRMGEDHIGFGQAVIENGYLHYTPLFIPNRFTQLRLYVVFGFVLIIVNILISHNFRKLLRKFNFSRQNYHPI
;
A
#
# COMPACT_ATOMS: atom_id res chain seq x y z
N MET A 1 -8.83 55.74 37.43
CA MET A 1 -8.45 54.33 37.69
C MET A 1 -9.25 53.27 36.88
N GLY A 2 -10.42 53.59 36.29
CA GLY A 2 -11.24 52.61 35.53
C GLY A 2 -10.79 52.31 34.09
N ILE A 3 -10.25 53.30 33.36
CA ILE A 3 -9.88 53.18 31.94
C ILE A 3 -8.72 52.19 31.74
N TRP A 4 -7.73 52.22 32.63
CA TRP A 4 -6.57 51.30 32.59
C TRP A 4 -6.98 49.84 32.80
N LYS A 5 -7.99 49.59 33.65
CA LYS A 5 -8.54 48.24 33.92
C LYS A 5 -9.31 47.69 32.72
N ILE A 6 -10.11 48.52 32.06
CA ILE A 6 -10.82 48.13 30.82
C ILE A 6 -9.80 47.83 29.71
N ARG A 7 -8.78 48.67 29.56
CA ARG A 7 -7.71 48.49 28.57
C ARG A 7 -6.93 47.19 28.81
N MET A 8 -6.62 46.85 30.07
CA MET A 8 -5.90 45.62 30.40
C MET A 8 -6.75 44.35 30.25
N ARG A 9 -8.04 44.37 30.63
CA ARG A 9 -8.98 43.27 30.35
C ARG A 9 -9.14 43.05 28.85
N ARG A 10 -9.23 44.11 28.05
CA ARG A 10 -9.25 44.05 26.59
C ARG A 10 -7.95 43.43 26.04
N LEU A 11 -6.78 43.85 26.52
CA LEU A 11 -5.49 43.28 26.10
C LEU A 11 -5.37 41.78 26.43
N LEU A 12 -5.83 41.35 27.60
CA LEU A 12 -5.83 39.93 27.98
C LEU A 12 -6.81 39.10 27.13
N ALA A 13 -8.00 39.64 26.84
CA ALA A 13 -8.95 39.00 25.94
C ALA A 13 -8.42 38.91 24.50
N ILE A 14 -7.71 39.95 24.03
CA ILE A 14 -7.02 39.96 22.73
C ILE A 14 -5.94 38.87 22.70
N LYS A 15 -5.08 38.78 23.72
CA LYS A 15 -4.06 37.71 23.83
C LYS A 15 -4.68 36.32 23.86
N PHE A 16 -5.75 36.11 24.62
CA PHE A 16 -6.51 34.85 24.64
C PHE A 16 -7.02 34.50 23.23
N SER A 17 -7.66 35.46 22.55
CA SER A 17 -8.14 35.30 21.17
C SER A 17 -7.01 34.99 20.18
N HIS A 18 -5.84 35.63 20.30
CA HIS A 18 -4.70 35.34 19.43
C HIS A 18 -4.20 33.90 19.57
N ILE A 19 -4.14 33.39 20.80
CA ILE A 19 -3.69 32.01 21.01
C ILE A 19 -4.72 31.00 20.50
N GLN A 20 -6.02 31.28 20.65
CA GLN A 20 -7.05 30.44 20.02
C GLN A 20 -6.94 30.41 18.50
N ARG A 21 -6.64 31.57 17.87
CA ARG A 21 -6.35 31.64 16.44
C ARG A 21 -5.10 30.83 16.08
N LEU A 22 -4.04 30.91 16.87
CA LEU A 22 -2.82 30.13 16.64
C LEU A 22 -3.08 28.62 16.76
N ASN A 23 -3.83 28.18 17.77
CA ASN A 23 -4.25 26.78 17.93
C ASN A 23 -5.05 26.30 16.71
N PHE A 24 -5.98 27.13 16.24
CA PHE A 24 -6.78 26.85 15.04
C PHE A 24 -5.90 26.71 13.79
N TYR A 25 -4.98 27.66 13.55
CA TYR A 25 -4.05 27.58 12.43
C TYR A 25 -3.09 26.39 12.54
N GLY A 26 -2.64 26.06 13.75
CA GLY A 26 -1.81 24.88 14.01
C GLY A 26 -2.56 23.59 13.69
N LEU A 27 -3.82 23.48 14.08
CA LEU A 27 -4.68 22.33 13.73
C LEU A 27 -4.89 22.24 12.22
N LEU A 28 -5.18 23.36 11.56
CA LEU A 28 -5.34 23.39 10.11
C LEU A 28 -4.05 22.98 9.40
N ALA A 29 -2.89 23.46 9.85
CA ALA A 29 -1.60 23.09 9.30
C ALA A 29 -1.29 21.60 9.52
N ALA A 30 -1.57 21.05 10.72
CA ALA A 30 -1.39 19.64 11.02
C ALA A 30 -2.29 18.75 10.15
N LEU A 31 -3.56 19.14 9.97
CA LEU A 31 -4.50 18.46 9.07
C LEU A 31 -4.00 18.53 7.62
N LEU A 32 -3.65 19.72 7.12
CA LEU A 32 -3.16 19.89 5.76
C LEU A 32 -1.89 19.07 5.50
N PHE A 33 -0.98 19.06 6.48
CA PHE A 33 0.27 18.32 6.37
C PHE A 33 0.05 16.80 6.31
N ASN A 34 -0.61 16.25 7.32
CA ASN A 34 -0.81 14.81 7.48
C ASN A 34 -1.80 14.22 6.45
N GLU A 35 -2.76 15.01 5.97
CA GLU A 35 -3.78 14.53 5.05
C GLU A 35 -3.46 14.81 3.58
N TYR A 36 -2.52 15.71 3.25
CA TYR A 36 -2.26 16.05 1.85
C TYR A 36 -0.77 16.19 1.52
N ILE A 37 -0.06 17.06 2.24
CA ILE A 37 1.31 17.46 1.86
C ILE A 37 2.31 16.29 1.98
N ILE A 38 2.19 15.47 3.03
CA ILE A 38 3.13 14.38 3.29
C ILE A 38 3.17 13.35 2.16
N TYR A 39 2.04 13.05 1.52
CA TYR A 39 1.97 12.10 0.41
C TYR A 39 2.73 12.61 -0.82
N TYR A 40 2.62 13.92 -1.09
CA TYR A 40 3.35 14.56 -2.18
C TYR A 40 4.86 14.56 -1.94
N PHE A 41 5.32 14.90 -0.72
CA PHE A 41 6.73 14.84 -0.39
C PHE A 41 7.28 13.41 -0.43
N ASN A 42 6.50 12.43 0.02
CA ASN A 42 6.88 11.03 -0.07
C ASN A 42 7.11 10.61 -1.52
N ARG A 43 6.21 10.99 -2.44
CA ARG A 43 6.38 10.75 -3.87
C ARG A 43 7.68 11.32 -4.42
N LEU A 44 8.05 12.54 -4.01
CA LEU A 44 9.29 13.19 -4.47
C LEU A 44 10.56 12.47 -4.00
N GLY A 45 10.48 11.67 -2.93
CA GLY A 45 11.59 10.87 -2.44
C GLY A 45 11.78 9.55 -3.19
N TRP A 46 10.82 9.12 -4.01
CA TRP A 46 10.94 7.89 -4.78
C TRP A 46 11.89 8.06 -5.96
N GLU A 47 12.74 7.05 -6.16
CA GLU A 47 13.61 7.00 -7.33
C GLU A 47 12.78 6.89 -8.60
N LYS A 48 13.16 7.66 -9.62
CA LYS A 48 12.57 7.56 -10.95
C LYS A 48 13.34 6.50 -11.72
N ALA A 49 12.72 5.35 -11.96
CA ALA A 49 13.26 4.40 -12.92
C ALA A 49 13.16 5.00 -14.33
N ALA A 50 14.30 5.11 -15.01
CA ALA A 50 14.36 5.56 -16.39
C ALA A 50 13.78 4.49 -17.33
N CYS A 51 13.16 4.94 -18.41
CA CYS A 51 12.61 4.13 -19.48
C CYS A 51 13.16 4.77 -20.75
N GLY A 52 14.28 4.24 -21.25
CA GLY A 52 15.10 4.88 -22.29
C GLY A 52 14.60 4.66 -23.72
N THR A 53 13.70 3.69 -23.91
CA THR A 53 13.18 3.24 -25.20
C THR A 53 11.66 3.13 -25.19
N ASP A 54 11.05 3.18 -26.39
CA ASP A 54 9.61 2.98 -26.57
C ASP A 54 9.14 1.54 -26.24
N SER A 55 10.07 0.59 -26.12
CA SER A 55 9.79 -0.83 -25.81
C SER A 55 9.78 -1.16 -24.32
N CYS A 56 10.06 -0.21 -23.45
CA CYS A 56 10.15 -0.47 -22.02
C CYS A 56 8.76 -0.64 -21.38
N SER A 57 8.65 -1.60 -20.45
CA SER A 57 7.40 -1.89 -19.70
C SER A 57 7.48 -1.31 -18.30
N ARG A 58 6.48 -0.52 -17.89
CA ARG A 58 6.34 -0.04 -16.51
C ARG A 58 5.18 -0.77 -15.83
N ILE A 59 5.49 -1.50 -14.76
CA ILE A 59 4.53 -2.28 -13.99
C ILE A 59 4.46 -1.70 -12.58
N LEU A 60 3.25 -1.41 -12.11
CA LEU A 60 2.96 -1.09 -10.71
C LEU A 60 2.35 -2.31 -10.04
N PHE A 61 2.98 -2.79 -8.97
CA PHE A 61 2.46 -3.88 -8.14
C PHE A 61 1.77 -3.34 -6.90
N VAL A 62 0.58 -3.86 -6.64
CA VAL A 62 -0.22 -3.60 -5.44
C VAL A 62 -0.44 -4.93 -4.73
N ALA A 63 0.10 -5.10 -3.52
CA ALA A 63 -0.08 -6.31 -2.74
C ALA A 63 -0.88 -6.02 -1.46
N ASP A 64 -1.72 -6.98 -1.09
CA ASP A 64 -2.44 -7.05 0.18
C ASP A 64 -3.10 -5.71 0.57
N PRO A 65 -3.92 -5.08 -0.31
CA PRO A 65 -4.62 -3.86 0.07
C PRO A 65 -5.66 -4.11 1.17
N GLN A 66 -6.22 -5.32 1.23
CA GLN A 66 -7.14 -5.82 2.25
C GLN A 66 -8.15 -4.76 2.67
N VAL A 67 -9.02 -4.39 1.71
CA VAL A 67 -10.11 -3.45 1.97
C VAL A 67 -10.94 -3.99 3.13
N LEU A 68 -10.88 -3.27 4.26
CA LEU A 68 -11.40 -3.75 5.54
C LEU A 68 -12.90 -4.03 5.46
N GLY A 69 -13.30 -5.22 5.92
CA GLY A 69 -14.70 -5.61 6.02
C GLY A 69 -15.41 -5.07 7.27
N GLU A 70 -16.74 -5.08 7.24
CA GLU A 70 -17.58 -4.62 8.37
C GLU A 70 -17.72 -5.65 9.49
N SER A 71 -17.50 -6.93 9.20
CA SER A 71 -17.57 -7.99 10.21
C SER A 71 -16.32 -7.99 11.07
N LYS A 72 -15.13 -7.99 10.46
CA LYS A 72 -13.84 -7.93 11.18
C LYS A 72 -13.56 -6.56 11.80
N GLU A 73 -13.92 -5.46 11.14
CA GLU A 73 -13.76 -4.09 11.67
C GLU A 73 -15.09 -3.34 11.66
N SER A 74 -15.77 -3.29 12.81
CA SER A 74 -17.07 -2.61 12.93
C SER A 74 -16.97 -1.08 12.92
N ARG A 75 -15.80 -0.49 13.16
CA ARG A 75 -15.60 0.97 13.22
C ARG A 75 -15.51 1.59 11.83
N TRP A 76 -16.56 2.29 11.41
CA TRP A 76 -16.62 2.94 10.10
C TRP A 76 -15.47 3.93 9.84
N TYR A 77 -15.00 4.62 10.88
CA TYR A 77 -13.91 5.59 10.74
C TYR A 77 -12.54 4.93 10.54
N ALA A 78 -12.33 3.73 11.06
CA ALA A 78 -11.10 2.96 10.80
C ALA A 78 -11.06 2.47 9.35
N ARG A 79 -12.21 2.00 8.84
CA ARG A 79 -12.38 1.64 7.44
C ARG A 79 -12.14 2.83 6.51
N TYR A 80 -12.81 3.96 6.78
CA TYR A 80 -12.64 5.19 6.01
C TYR A 80 -11.19 5.72 6.04
N ASP A 81 -10.52 5.66 7.20
CA ASP A 81 -9.11 6.07 7.30
C ASP A 81 -8.18 5.20 6.46
N SER A 82 -8.38 3.87 6.51
CA SER A 82 -7.64 2.90 5.72
C SER A 82 -7.81 3.16 4.23
N ASP A 83 -9.06 3.25 3.76
CA ASP A 83 -9.39 3.48 2.35
C ASP A 83 -8.73 4.76 1.83
N LYS A 84 -8.84 5.84 2.61
CA LYS A 84 -8.33 7.15 2.23
C LYS A 84 -6.80 7.20 2.22
N HIS A 85 -6.16 6.52 3.17
CA HIS A 85 -4.69 6.45 3.23
C HIS A 85 -4.14 5.66 2.04
N ILE A 86 -4.72 4.49 1.75
CA ILE A 86 -4.32 3.66 0.62
C ILE A 86 -4.58 4.40 -0.70
N SER A 87 -5.80 4.92 -0.89
CA SER A 87 -6.20 5.62 -2.13
C SER A 87 -5.27 6.79 -2.44
N ARG A 88 -4.94 7.63 -1.46
CA ARG A 88 -4.03 8.77 -1.70
C ARG A 88 -2.64 8.33 -2.13
N ASN A 89 -2.09 7.30 -1.49
CA ASN A 89 -0.78 6.80 -1.87
C ASN A 89 -0.81 6.08 -3.23
N TYR A 90 -1.88 5.36 -3.55
CA TYR A 90 -2.08 4.76 -4.87
C TYR A 90 -2.06 5.83 -5.97
N HIS A 91 -2.78 6.95 -5.79
CA HIS A 91 -2.74 8.07 -6.74
C HIS A 91 -1.33 8.65 -6.89
N GLN A 92 -0.55 8.74 -5.81
CA GLN A 92 0.85 9.16 -5.90
C GLN A 92 1.71 8.13 -6.66
N ALA A 93 1.52 6.83 -6.41
CA ALA A 93 2.25 5.75 -7.06
C ALA A 93 1.95 5.69 -8.57
N VAL A 94 0.68 5.74 -8.96
CA VAL A 94 0.27 5.82 -10.37
C VAL A 94 0.85 7.06 -11.04
N SER A 95 0.78 8.22 -10.39
CA SER A 95 1.34 9.46 -10.94
C SER A 95 2.87 9.43 -11.06
N HIS A 96 3.56 8.71 -10.17
CA HIS A 96 5.03 8.58 -10.20
C HIS A 96 5.47 7.60 -11.28
N VAL A 97 4.89 6.40 -11.26
CA VAL A 97 5.29 5.29 -12.14
C VAL A 97 4.81 5.51 -13.57
N ARG A 98 3.61 6.08 -13.76
CA ARG A 98 2.90 6.10 -15.05
C ARG A 98 2.88 4.70 -15.69
N PRO A 99 2.28 3.71 -14.99
CA PRO A 99 2.37 2.31 -15.38
C PRO A 99 1.64 2.04 -16.70
N ASP A 100 2.13 1.05 -17.45
CA ASP A 100 1.41 0.46 -18.58
C ASP A 100 0.48 -0.66 -18.09
N VAL A 101 0.86 -1.29 -16.97
CA VAL A 101 0.12 -2.38 -16.31
C VAL A 101 0.16 -2.20 -14.79
N ILE A 102 -0.98 -2.43 -14.14
CA ILE A 102 -1.07 -2.53 -12.68
C ILE A 102 -1.45 -3.97 -12.31
N VAL A 103 -0.67 -4.59 -11.44
CA VAL A 103 -0.88 -5.98 -11.01
C VAL A 103 -1.21 -6.01 -9.52
N PHE A 104 -2.39 -6.50 -9.18
CA PHE A 104 -2.85 -6.73 -7.82
C PHE A 104 -2.58 -8.17 -7.42
N LEU A 105 -1.73 -8.37 -6.41
CA LEU A 105 -1.17 -9.66 -6.02
C LEU A 105 -1.98 -10.40 -4.94
N GLY A 106 -3.30 -10.24 -4.93
CA GLY A 106 -4.20 -10.90 -3.99
C GLY A 106 -4.40 -10.16 -2.68
N ASP A 107 -5.30 -10.74 -1.88
CA ASP A 107 -5.82 -10.18 -0.64
C ASP A 107 -6.43 -8.80 -0.87
N LEU A 108 -7.33 -8.74 -1.85
CA LEU A 108 -7.97 -7.50 -2.28
C LEU A 108 -8.98 -7.02 -1.24
N ILE A 109 -9.76 -7.95 -0.71
CA ILE A 109 -10.82 -7.71 0.28
C ILE A 109 -10.52 -8.58 1.52
N ASP A 110 -10.41 -7.95 2.69
CA ASP A 110 -10.01 -8.61 3.96
C ASP A 110 -10.92 -9.79 4.37
N GLU A 111 -12.21 -9.74 4.02
CA GLU A 111 -13.15 -10.83 4.34
C GLU A 111 -13.88 -11.36 3.11
N GLY A 112 -13.26 -11.28 1.92
CA GLY A 112 -13.84 -11.74 0.66
C GLY A 112 -14.29 -13.20 0.69
N SER A 113 -13.57 -14.05 1.42
CA SER A 113 -13.87 -15.46 1.61
C SER A 113 -15.10 -15.72 2.49
N TYR A 114 -15.48 -14.75 3.34
CA TYR A 114 -16.55 -14.87 4.35
C TYR A 114 -17.81 -14.08 4.00
N ALA A 115 -17.64 -12.98 3.27
CA ALA A 115 -18.72 -12.04 2.98
C ALA A 115 -19.89 -12.75 2.28
N ASP A 116 -21.11 -12.36 2.64
CA ASP A 116 -22.29 -12.60 1.81
C ASP A 116 -22.25 -11.70 0.56
N ASP A 117 -23.13 -11.95 -0.40
CA ASP A 117 -23.08 -11.25 -1.69
C ASP A 117 -23.33 -9.74 -1.55
N PHE A 118 -24.15 -9.32 -0.58
CA PHE A 118 -24.42 -7.91 -0.29
C PHE A 118 -23.18 -7.19 0.27
N SER A 119 -22.52 -7.80 1.24
CA SER A 119 -21.30 -7.25 1.85
C SER A 119 -20.16 -7.24 0.83
N TYR A 120 -20.04 -8.30 0.02
CA TYR A 120 -19.02 -8.40 -1.03
C TYR A 120 -19.16 -7.27 -2.06
N GLU A 121 -20.38 -7.00 -2.55
CA GLU A 121 -20.63 -5.90 -3.48
C GLU A 121 -20.22 -4.54 -2.89
N LYS A 122 -20.52 -4.31 -1.61
CA LYS A 122 -20.14 -3.08 -0.91
C LYS A 122 -18.62 -2.94 -0.78
N TYR A 123 -17.91 -4.03 -0.52
CA TYR A 123 -16.45 -4.04 -0.42
C TYR A 123 -15.80 -3.84 -1.78
N PHE A 124 -16.35 -4.47 -2.82
CA PHE A 124 -15.91 -4.26 -4.19
C PHE A 124 -16.08 -2.81 -4.64
N ARG A 125 -17.22 -2.16 -4.36
CA ARG A 125 -17.41 -0.73 -4.68
C ARG A 125 -16.35 0.15 -4.01
N ARG A 126 -16.06 -0.10 -2.73
CA ARG A 126 -14.97 0.59 -2.03
C ARG A 126 -13.61 0.30 -2.65
N PHE A 127 -13.33 -0.93 -3.06
CA PHE A 127 -12.10 -1.27 -3.77
C PHE A 127 -11.95 -0.44 -5.05
N VAL A 128 -12.98 -0.35 -5.88
CA VAL A 128 -12.97 0.44 -7.13
C VAL A 128 -12.79 1.93 -6.84
N ASP A 129 -13.42 2.46 -5.78
CA ASP A 129 -13.24 3.86 -5.36
C ASP A 129 -11.81 4.16 -4.87
N ILE A 130 -11.16 3.19 -4.21
CA ILE A 130 -9.78 3.32 -3.72
C ILE A 130 -8.78 3.26 -4.88
N PHE A 131 -9.03 2.35 -5.82
CA PHE A 131 -8.15 2.00 -6.94
C PHE A 131 -8.82 2.25 -8.29
N PRO A 132 -9.11 3.51 -8.67
CA PRO A 132 -9.67 3.79 -9.98
C PRO A 132 -8.70 3.35 -11.08
N GLU A 133 -9.26 2.79 -12.17
CA GLU A 133 -8.53 2.41 -13.36
C GLU A 133 -8.03 3.65 -14.11
N PRO A 134 -6.72 3.82 -14.31
CA PRO A 134 -6.20 4.93 -15.12
C PRO A 134 -6.45 4.68 -16.62
N ASP A 135 -6.70 5.75 -17.38
CA ASP A 135 -6.93 5.68 -18.82
C ASP A 135 -5.78 4.97 -19.55
N GLY A 136 -6.13 3.94 -20.33
CA GLY A 136 -5.18 3.20 -21.17
C GLY A 136 -4.24 2.26 -20.40
N VAL A 137 -4.49 2.01 -19.11
CA VAL A 137 -3.65 1.14 -18.26
C VAL A 137 -4.37 -0.17 -17.98
N LYS A 138 -3.72 -1.32 -18.25
CA LYS A 138 -4.32 -2.62 -17.96
C LYS A 138 -4.20 -2.96 -16.47
N MET A 139 -5.32 -3.22 -15.79
CA MET A 139 -5.33 -3.81 -14.46
C MET A 139 -5.44 -5.34 -14.52
N ILE A 140 -4.63 -6.02 -13.70
CA ILE A 140 -4.60 -7.47 -13.51
C ILE A 140 -4.86 -7.75 -12.03
N PHE A 141 -5.76 -8.71 -11.75
CA PHE A 141 -6.13 -9.10 -10.40
C PHE A 141 -5.97 -10.60 -10.25
N ILE A 142 -5.27 -11.03 -9.20
CA ILE A 142 -5.22 -12.43 -8.78
C ILE A 142 -5.78 -12.53 -7.34
N PRO A 143 -6.37 -13.67 -6.94
CA PRO A 143 -6.92 -13.83 -5.60
C PRO A 143 -5.83 -14.17 -4.57
N GLY A 144 -6.01 -13.67 -3.35
CA GLY A 144 -5.33 -14.16 -2.15
C GLY A 144 -6.22 -15.04 -1.27
N ASP A 145 -5.70 -15.50 -0.14
CA ASP A 145 -6.45 -16.39 0.74
C ASP A 145 -7.61 -15.67 1.46
N ASN A 146 -7.51 -14.37 1.75
CA ASN A 146 -8.65 -13.62 2.27
C ASN A 146 -9.76 -13.43 1.24
N ASP A 147 -9.46 -13.53 -0.06
CA ASP A 147 -10.44 -13.39 -1.13
C ASP A 147 -11.26 -14.67 -1.37
N ILE A 148 -10.59 -15.84 -1.36
CA ILE A 148 -11.19 -17.12 -1.77
C ILE A 148 -11.10 -18.25 -0.72
N GLY A 149 -10.49 -17.99 0.43
CA GLY A 149 -10.08 -18.99 1.43
C GLY A 149 -8.73 -19.62 1.09
N GLY A 150 -8.25 -20.54 1.92
CA GLY A 150 -6.98 -21.24 1.70
C GLY A 150 -6.01 -21.18 2.88
N GLU A 151 -6.29 -20.34 3.89
CA GLU A 151 -5.51 -20.27 5.13
C GLU A 151 -6.22 -20.99 6.29
N GLY A 152 -5.44 -21.75 7.08
CA GLY A 152 -5.91 -22.39 8.30
C GLY A 152 -7.08 -23.35 8.07
N SER A 153 -8.24 -23.03 8.64
CA SER A 153 -9.47 -23.83 8.51
C SER A 153 -10.39 -23.38 7.37
N GLU A 154 -10.01 -22.32 6.65
CA GLU A 154 -10.82 -21.77 5.58
C GLU A 154 -10.69 -22.59 4.30
N MET A 155 -11.73 -23.33 3.98
CA MET A 155 -11.78 -24.05 2.71
C MET A 155 -11.96 -23.10 1.52
N VAL A 156 -11.17 -23.35 0.49
CA VAL A 156 -11.41 -22.86 -0.88
C VAL A 156 -12.64 -23.59 -1.43
N LYS A 157 -13.66 -22.83 -1.84
CA LYS A 157 -14.88 -23.39 -2.45
C LYS A 157 -15.04 -22.89 -3.89
N PRO A 158 -15.53 -23.71 -4.84
CA PRO A 158 -15.78 -23.26 -6.21
C PRO A 158 -16.65 -22.02 -6.31
N SER A 159 -17.61 -21.84 -5.39
CA SER A 159 -18.46 -20.65 -5.33
C SER A 159 -17.69 -19.37 -4.97
N LYS A 160 -16.67 -19.45 -4.09
CA LYS A 160 -15.83 -18.31 -3.72
C LYS A 160 -14.95 -17.87 -4.88
N VAL A 161 -14.30 -18.84 -5.54
CA VAL A 161 -13.49 -18.60 -6.76
C VAL A 161 -14.36 -17.99 -7.86
N LYS A 162 -15.54 -18.57 -8.13
CA LYS A 162 -16.47 -18.02 -9.11
C LYS A 162 -16.91 -16.59 -8.77
N ARG A 163 -17.18 -16.29 -7.49
CA ARG A 163 -17.54 -14.94 -7.06
C ARG A 163 -16.41 -13.96 -7.32
N PHE A 164 -15.17 -14.29 -6.93
CA PHE A 164 -14.00 -13.46 -7.21
C PHE A 164 -13.88 -13.17 -8.71
N ASN A 165 -13.93 -14.21 -9.55
CA ASN A 165 -13.77 -14.08 -11.00
C ASN A 165 -14.88 -13.23 -11.64
N ASN A 166 -16.09 -13.26 -11.09
CA ASN A 166 -17.19 -12.42 -11.59
C ASN A 166 -16.98 -10.93 -11.33
N TYR A 167 -16.26 -10.55 -10.26
CA TYR A 167 -16.02 -9.16 -9.89
C TYR A 167 -14.69 -8.61 -10.42
N PHE A 168 -13.65 -9.46 -10.47
CA PHE A 168 -12.28 -9.04 -10.80
C PHE A 168 -11.75 -9.58 -12.14
N GLU A 169 -12.58 -10.32 -12.90
CA GLU A 169 -12.22 -10.91 -14.20
C GLU A 169 -10.84 -11.62 -14.20
N ASP A 170 -10.69 -12.62 -13.33
CA ASP A 170 -9.45 -13.40 -13.23
C ASP A 170 -9.16 -14.13 -14.55
N ASN A 171 -8.04 -13.77 -15.16
CA ASN A 171 -7.46 -14.47 -16.29
C ASN A 171 -6.20 -15.18 -15.81
N SER A 172 -5.76 -16.22 -16.51
CA SER A 172 -4.55 -16.95 -16.10
C SER A 172 -3.27 -16.47 -16.80
N GLN A 173 -3.39 -15.66 -17.85
CA GLN A 173 -2.25 -15.18 -18.63
C GLN A 173 -2.55 -13.89 -19.38
N TRP A 174 -1.51 -13.07 -19.58
CA TRP A 174 -1.57 -11.81 -20.32
C TRP A 174 -0.31 -11.67 -21.18
N LYS A 175 -0.50 -11.27 -22.44
CA LYS A 175 0.57 -11.05 -23.43
C LYS A 175 0.51 -9.61 -23.91
N PHE A 176 1.67 -8.97 -23.99
CA PHE A 176 1.80 -7.57 -24.38
C PHE A 176 2.70 -7.43 -25.61
N ASP A 177 2.48 -6.37 -26.39
CA ASP A 177 3.15 -6.15 -27.69
C ASP A 177 4.66 -5.96 -27.56
N ASN A 178 5.13 -5.49 -26.40
CA ASN A 178 6.54 -5.33 -26.06
C ASN A 178 7.23 -6.63 -25.63
N LYS A 179 6.68 -7.79 -26.03
CA LYS A 179 7.19 -9.13 -25.72
C LYS A 179 7.21 -9.46 -24.23
N LEU A 180 6.37 -8.80 -23.44
CA LEU A 180 6.14 -9.15 -22.05
C LEU A 180 4.98 -10.16 -21.95
N ASN A 181 5.21 -11.24 -21.19
CA ASN A 181 4.17 -12.20 -20.83
C ASN A 181 4.11 -12.36 -19.32
N ILE A 182 2.88 -12.30 -18.79
CA ILE A 182 2.60 -12.49 -17.37
C ILE A 182 1.69 -13.71 -17.23
N TYR A 183 2.03 -14.60 -16.31
CA TYR A 183 1.27 -15.82 -16.03
C TYR A 183 0.91 -15.88 -14.55
N HIS A 184 -0.37 -16.08 -14.25
CA HIS A 184 -0.84 -16.28 -12.89
C HIS A 184 -0.71 -17.76 -12.49
N ILE A 185 0.01 -18.00 -11.39
CA ILE A 185 0.26 -19.32 -10.83
C ILE A 185 -0.46 -19.41 -9.50
N ASN A 186 -1.67 -19.95 -9.51
CA ASN A 186 -2.52 -19.98 -8.33
C ASN A 186 -2.13 -21.11 -7.38
N ARG A 187 -1.29 -20.78 -6.39
CA ARG A 187 -0.85 -21.72 -5.36
C ARG A 187 -1.98 -22.14 -4.39
N ILE A 188 -3.05 -21.36 -4.28
CA ILE A 188 -4.19 -21.65 -3.41
C ILE A 188 -5.03 -22.80 -3.99
N THR A 189 -5.35 -22.72 -5.28
CA THR A 189 -6.12 -23.75 -6.00
C THR A 189 -5.24 -24.84 -6.62
N HIS A 190 -3.91 -24.66 -6.61
CA HIS A 190 -2.94 -25.46 -7.36
C HIS A 190 -3.19 -25.49 -8.88
N GLU A 191 -3.80 -24.44 -9.42
CA GLU A 191 -4.10 -24.32 -10.84
C GLU A 191 -2.93 -23.68 -11.60
N LEU A 192 -2.73 -24.13 -12.83
CA LEU A 192 -1.77 -23.55 -13.77
C LEU A 192 -2.50 -23.10 -15.04
N PRO A 193 -2.06 -22.03 -15.70
CA PRO A 193 -2.61 -21.60 -16.97
C PRO A 193 -2.65 -22.76 -17.98
N LEU A 194 -3.80 -22.91 -18.66
CA LEU A 194 -3.95 -23.86 -19.74
C LEU A 194 -3.30 -23.29 -21.00
N LEU A 195 -2.23 -23.93 -21.45
CA LEU A 195 -1.52 -23.54 -22.66
C LEU A 195 -2.13 -24.28 -23.85
N LYS A 196 -2.75 -23.53 -24.76
CA LYS A 196 -3.02 -23.98 -26.14
C LYS A 196 -1.75 -23.76 -26.98
N ASP A 197 -1.65 -24.35 -28.17
CA ASP A 197 -0.43 -24.25 -28.99
C ASP A 197 0.04 -22.81 -29.24
N LYS A 198 -0.91 -21.90 -29.53
CA LYS A 198 -0.63 -20.45 -29.70
C LYS A 198 -0.26 -19.71 -28.40
N ASP A 199 -0.49 -20.36 -27.26
CA ASP A 199 -0.33 -19.84 -25.92
C ASP A 199 0.89 -20.41 -25.19
N MET A 200 1.65 -21.29 -25.84
CA MET A 200 2.89 -21.84 -25.30
C MET A 200 3.89 -20.72 -24.95
N PRO A 201 4.55 -20.78 -23.77
CA PRO A 201 5.56 -19.83 -23.39
C PRO A 201 6.72 -19.90 -24.38
N GLN A 202 7.20 -18.74 -24.82
CA GLN A 202 8.35 -18.64 -25.72
C GLN A 202 9.62 -18.91 -24.90
N ILE A 203 9.91 -20.19 -24.69
CA ILE A 203 11.04 -20.70 -23.89
C ILE A 203 12.35 -20.80 -24.69
N GLU A 204 12.32 -20.51 -25.99
CA GLU A 204 13.51 -20.48 -26.83
C GLU A 204 14.50 -19.44 -26.29
N GLU A 205 15.76 -19.86 -26.15
CA GLU A 205 16.86 -18.95 -25.81
C GLU A 205 16.91 -17.83 -26.85
N ASN A 206 17.06 -16.59 -26.38
CA ASN A 206 17.06 -15.38 -27.21
C ASN A 206 15.75 -15.06 -27.95
N SER A 207 14.61 -15.65 -27.57
CA SER A 207 13.29 -15.27 -28.11
C SER A 207 12.96 -13.77 -27.93
N GLY A 208 13.62 -13.12 -26.97
CA GLY A 208 13.44 -11.71 -26.65
C GLY A 208 12.18 -11.43 -25.83
N TYR A 209 11.47 -12.48 -25.39
CA TYR A 209 10.33 -12.35 -24.49
C TYR A 209 10.77 -12.31 -23.04
N THR A 210 10.13 -11.46 -22.24
CA THR A 210 10.21 -11.52 -20.79
C THR A 210 9.00 -12.27 -20.24
N ARG A 211 9.26 -13.25 -19.38
CA ARG A 211 8.25 -14.14 -18.78
C ARG A 211 8.21 -13.92 -17.28
N ILE A 212 7.08 -13.44 -16.78
CA ILE A 212 6.85 -13.17 -15.37
C ILE A 212 5.82 -14.17 -14.83
N LEU A 213 6.09 -14.78 -13.67
CA LEU A 213 5.02 -15.39 -12.89
C LEU A 213 4.55 -14.43 -11.82
N ILE A 214 3.24 -14.41 -11.60
CA ILE A 214 2.62 -13.73 -10.45
C ILE A 214 1.86 -14.78 -9.64
N SER A 215 1.94 -14.67 -8.32
CA SER A 215 1.26 -15.55 -7.38
C SER A 215 1.02 -14.79 -6.08
N HIS A 216 -0.08 -15.06 -5.38
CA HIS A 216 -0.28 -14.45 -4.06
C HIS A 216 0.74 -15.00 -3.06
N PHE A 217 0.75 -16.32 -2.86
CA PHE A 217 1.78 -17.00 -2.06
C PHE A 217 3.11 -17.10 -2.81
N SER A 218 4.21 -17.00 -2.07
CA SER A 218 5.56 -17.26 -2.60
C SER A 218 5.63 -18.61 -3.32
N ILE A 219 6.39 -18.70 -4.41
CA ILE A 219 6.63 -19.95 -5.15
C ILE A 219 7.93 -20.61 -4.67
N ILE A 220 8.96 -19.80 -4.39
CA ILE A 220 10.30 -20.25 -4.02
C ILE A 220 10.45 -20.49 -2.51
N LEU A 221 9.93 -19.62 -1.64
CA LEU A 221 10.25 -19.63 -0.20
C LEU A 221 9.91 -20.94 0.50
N ILE A 222 8.77 -21.53 0.13
CA ILE A 222 8.32 -22.83 0.63
C ILE A 222 8.06 -23.72 -0.59
N PRO A 223 9.09 -24.28 -1.25
CA PRO A 223 8.90 -24.90 -2.54
C PRO A 223 8.28 -26.29 -2.38
N GLY A 224 7.38 -26.63 -3.30
CA GLY A 224 6.75 -27.96 -3.39
C GLY A 224 6.74 -28.50 -4.81
N ALA A 225 6.16 -29.68 -5.02
CA ALA A 225 6.02 -30.27 -6.36
C ALA A 225 5.36 -29.31 -7.36
N TYR A 226 4.39 -28.53 -6.88
CA TYR A 226 3.73 -27.48 -7.65
C TYR A 226 4.71 -26.38 -8.10
N SER A 227 5.59 -25.90 -7.22
CA SER A 227 6.61 -24.89 -7.54
C SER A 227 7.53 -25.36 -8.66
N TYR A 228 8.07 -26.58 -8.56
CA TYR A 228 8.92 -27.16 -9.60
C TYR A 228 8.18 -27.28 -10.93
N LYS A 229 6.95 -27.78 -10.91
CA LYS A 229 6.11 -27.91 -12.11
C LYS A 229 5.84 -26.56 -12.79
N ALA A 230 5.55 -25.52 -12.01
CA ALA A 230 5.32 -24.17 -12.55
C ALA A 230 6.61 -23.60 -13.17
N ILE A 231 7.73 -23.67 -12.47
CA ILE A 231 9.01 -23.16 -12.93
C ILE A 231 9.50 -23.89 -14.19
N GLU A 232 9.41 -25.23 -14.21
CA GLU A 232 9.81 -26.03 -15.38
C GLU A 232 8.93 -25.73 -16.59
N ARG A 233 7.62 -25.59 -16.39
CA ARG A 233 6.66 -25.35 -17.48
C ARG A 233 6.77 -23.96 -18.09
N PHE A 234 6.98 -22.93 -17.28
CA PHE A 234 6.92 -21.54 -17.73
C PHE A 234 8.29 -20.87 -17.87
N ARG A 235 9.34 -21.45 -17.28
CA ARG A 235 10.72 -20.92 -17.25
C ARG A 235 10.76 -19.40 -17.03
N PRO A 236 10.23 -18.89 -15.91
CA PRO A 236 10.17 -17.45 -15.73
C PRO A 236 11.55 -16.82 -15.58
N HIS A 237 11.63 -15.55 -15.96
CA HIS A 237 12.80 -14.72 -15.68
C HIS A 237 12.73 -14.12 -14.28
N VAL A 238 11.51 -13.85 -13.80
CA VAL A 238 11.24 -13.31 -12.47
C VAL A 238 9.85 -13.73 -12.01
N ILE A 239 9.68 -13.89 -10.70
CA ILE A 239 8.42 -14.16 -10.03
C ILE A 239 8.10 -12.96 -9.12
N PHE A 240 6.84 -12.53 -9.06
CA PHE A 240 6.38 -11.55 -8.06
C PHE A 240 5.30 -12.16 -7.17
N SER A 241 5.37 -11.89 -5.87
CA SER A 241 4.36 -12.36 -4.91
C SER A 241 3.99 -11.35 -3.83
N GLY A 242 2.81 -11.53 -3.23
CA GLY A 242 2.33 -10.77 -2.06
C GLY A 242 2.42 -11.59 -0.77
N HIS A 243 1.35 -11.56 0.03
CA HIS A 243 1.07 -12.40 1.21
C HIS A 243 1.98 -12.15 2.43
N TYR A 244 3.28 -11.98 2.25
CA TYR A 244 4.22 -11.81 3.37
C TYR A 244 4.31 -10.35 3.88
N HIS A 245 3.59 -9.43 3.25
CA HIS A 245 3.50 -8.00 3.58
C HIS A 245 4.83 -7.22 3.59
N ARG A 246 5.95 -7.84 3.18
CA ARG A 246 7.31 -7.28 3.25
C ARG A 246 7.99 -7.28 1.89
N SER A 247 8.81 -6.26 1.65
CA SER A 247 9.64 -6.16 0.46
C SER A 247 10.92 -6.99 0.60
N SER A 248 11.05 -8.08 -0.16
CA SER A 248 12.20 -8.97 -0.12
C SER A 248 12.52 -9.56 -1.49
N GLN A 249 13.78 -9.88 -1.74
CA GLN A 249 14.19 -10.77 -2.84
C GLN A 249 14.45 -12.16 -2.29
N ILE A 250 14.08 -13.16 -3.07
CA ILE A 250 14.37 -14.56 -2.83
C ILE A 250 15.09 -15.09 -4.06
N THR A 251 16.30 -15.60 -3.85
CA THR A 251 17.10 -16.23 -4.91
C THR A 251 17.38 -17.68 -4.58
N SER A 252 17.39 -18.55 -5.59
CA SER A 252 17.78 -19.95 -5.44
C SER A 252 18.19 -20.57 -6.77
N GLU A 253 18.96 -21.65 -6.72
CA GLU A 253 19.21 -22.48 -7.90
C GLU A 253 17.93 -23.28 -8.27
N LEU A 254 17.58 -23.35 -9.56
CA LEU A 254 16.36 -24.05 -10.02
C LEU A 254 16.30 -25.51 -9.58
N LYS A 255 17.46 -26.20 -9.52
CA LYS A 255 17.56 -27.60 -9.07
C LYS A 255 17.45 -27.76 -7.56
N ARG A 256 17.63 -26.70 -6.79
CA ARG A 256 17.78 -26.72 -5.33
C ARG A 256 16.95 -25.66 -4.63
N LEU A 257 15.73 -25.39 -5.13
CA LEU A 257 14.81 -24.36 -4.58
C LEU A 257 14.67 -24.36 -3.05
N ARG A 258 14.78 -25.52 -2.39
CA ARG A 258 14.75 -25.66 -0.92
C ARG A 258 15.86 -24.87 -0.19
N TYR A 259 16.92 -24.50 -0.90
CA TYR A 259 18.03 -23.70 -0.40
C TYR A 259 17.95 -22.30 -1.01
N SER A 260 16.89 -21.57 -0.66
CA SER A 260 16.70 -20.19 -1.09
C SER A 260 17.32 -19.21 -0.10
N THR A 261 17.88 -18.13 -0.62
CA THR A 261 18.35 -16.99 0.20
C THR A 261 17.33 -15.88 0.10
N THR A 262 16.86 -15.38 1.26
CA THR A 262 15.94 -14.24 1.35
C THR A 262 16.69 -13.02 1.87
N LEU A 263 16.60 -11.90 1.17
CA LEU A 263 17.19 -10.62 1.58
C LEU A 263 16.14 -9.51 1.52
N PRO A 264 16.05 -8.64 2.55
CA PRO A 264 15.19 -7.47 2.48
C PRO A 264 15.54 -6.57 1.29
N LEU A 265 14.52 -6.10 0.58
CA LEU A 265 14.65 -5.12 -0.50
C LEU A 265 14.16 -3.76 -0.02
N MET A 266 15.08 -2.93 0.46
CA MET A 266 14.79 -1.59 1.00
C MET A 266 15.05 -0.47 0.00
N HIS A 267 15.77 -0.75 -1.08
CA HIS A 267 16.18 0.21 -2.09
C HIS A 267 16.02 -0.40 -3.48
N SER A 268 16.14 0.43 -4.51
CA SER A 268 16.11 -0.01 -5.90
C SER A 268 17.21 -1.03 -6.19
N MET A 269 16.85 -2.07 -6.95
CA MET A 269 17.76 -3.12 -7.40
C MET A 269 17.58 -3.37 -8.88
N SER A 270 18.69 -3.67 -9.56
CA SER A 270 18.70 -3.97 -11.00
C SER A 270 19.16 -5.39 -11.22
N TYR A 271 18.44 -6.12 -12.06
CA TYR A 271 18.68 -7.53 -12.36
C TYR A 271 18.82 -7.72 -13.85
N GLU A 272 19.88 -8.41 -14.26
CA GLU A 272 20.03 -8.86 -15.65
C GLU A 272 19.31 -10.20 -15.80
N LEU A 273 18.11 -10.17 -16.39
CA LEU A 273 17.22 -11.32 -16.43
C LEU A 273 17.79 -12.49 -17.25
N ARG A 274 18.60 -12.18 -18.27
CA ARG A 274 19.28 -13.19 -19.08
C ARG A 274 20.26 -13.99 -18.24
N THR A 275 21.09 -13.32 -17.46
CA THR A 275 22.10 -13.95 -16.59
C THR A 275 21.46 -14.90 -15.58
N ILE A 276 20.31 -14.52 -15.00
CA ILE A 276 19.54 -15.39 -14.09
C ILE A 276 19.10 -16.67 -14.83
N GLU A 277 18.58 -16.55 -16.05
CA GLU A 277 18.19 -17.71 -16.86
C GLU A 277 19.38 -18.60 -17.21
N THR A 278 20.50 -18.04 -17.69
CA THR A 278 21.71 -18.81 -18.05
C THR A 278 22.32 -19.52 -16.85
N ASN A 279 22.32 -18.88 -15.68
CA ASN A 279 22.83 -19.47 -14.43
C ASN A 279 21.90 -20.53 -13.85
N GLN A 280 20.72 -20.75 -14.45
CA GLN A 280 19.70 -21.65 -13.94
C GLN A 280 19.30 -21.28 -12.50
N GLU A 281 19.12 -19.98 -12.28
CA GLU A 281 18.66 -19.40 -11.03
C GLU A 281 17.19 -18.99 -11.12
N ALA A 282 16.55 -18.90 -9.97
CA ALA A 282 15.21 -18.38 -9.79
C ALA A 282 15.30 -17.10 -8.96
N LEU A 283 14.62 -16.06 -9.45
CA LEU A 283 14.43 -14.79 -8.73
C LEU A 283 12.94 -14.62 -8.44
N GLU A 284 12.61 -14.43 -7.16
CA GLU A 284 11.29 -14.01 -6.72
C GLU A 284 11.40 -12.71 -5.93
N ILE A 285 10.50 -11.78 -6.20
CA ILE A 285 10.38 -10.51 -5.50
C ILE A 285 9.06 -10.51 -4.74
N GLN A 286 9.15 -10.45 -3.42
CA GLN A 286 8.01 -10.22 -2.55
C GLN A 286 7.73 -8.73 -2.52
N VAL A 287 6.51 -8.36 -2.87
CA VAL A 287 6.02 -6.98 -2.90
C VAL A 287 5.46 -6.65 -1.51
N PRO A 288 5.81 -5.48 -0.92
CA PRO A 288 5.26 -5.10 0.38
C PRO A 288 3.75 -4.87 0.30
N SER A 289 3.05 -5.08 1.42
CA SER A 289 1.64 -4.69 1.51
C SER A 289 1.50 -3.18 1.38
N CYS A 290 0.46 -2.70 0.70
CA CYS A 290 0.13 -1.27 0.66
C CYS A 290 -0.75 -0.81 1.84
N SER A 291 -1.19 -1.75 2.69
CA SER A 291 -2.09 -1.49 3.80
C SER A 291 -1.35 -1.39 5.13
N TYR A 292 -1.48 -0.26 5.81
CA TYR A 292 -0.91 -0.09 7.16
C TYR A 292 -1.60 -0.98 8.21
N ARG A 293 -2.71 -1.62 7.84
CA ARG A 293 -3.46 -2.52 8.72
C ARG A 293 -2.79 -3.87 8.91
N MET A 294 -1.73 -4.17 8.15
CA MET A 294 -0.97 -5.42 8.24
C MET A 294 0.16 -5.43 9.26
N GLY A 295 0.29 -4.35 10.04
CA GLY A 295 1.20 -4.33 11.19
C GLY A 295 2.68 -4.26 10.82
N GLU A 296 3.00 -4.04 9.54
CA GLU A 296 4.36 -3.84 9.05
C GLU A 296 4.74 -2.36 9.03
N ASP A 297 5.99 -2.06 9.34
CA ASP A 297 6.51 -0.70 9.37
C ASP A 297 6.78 -0.15 7.96
N HIS A 298 7.20 -1.03 7.04
CA HIS A 298 7.61 -0.70 5.67
C HIS A 298 6.60 -1.24 4.65
N ILE A 299 5.51 -0.49 4.53
CA ILE A 299 4.42 -0.73 3.58
C ILE A 299 4.59 0.15 2.33
N GLY A 300 4.00 -0.26 1.22
CA GLY A 300 4.07 0.51 -0.01
C GLY A 300 3.60 -0.25 -1.24
N PHE A 301 4.14 0.14 -2.39
CA PHE A 301 3.89 -0.50 -3.68
C PHE A 301 5.22 -1.02 -4.26
N GLY A 302 5.14 -1.86 -5.29
CA GLY A 302 6.32 -2.25 -6.07
C GLY A 302 6.33 -1.57 -7.43
N GLN A 303 7.42 -0.91 -7.81
CA GLN A 303 7.64 -0.49 -9.19
C GLN A 303 8.58 -1.48 -9.87
N ALA A 304 8.22 -1.98 -11.05
CA ALA A 304 9.13 -2.69 -11.93
C ALA A 304 9.20 -2.00 -13.28
N VAL A 305 10.41 -1.79 -13.77
CA VAL A 305 10.68 -1.34 -15.13
C VAL A 305 11.48 -2.41 -15.85
N ILE A 306 10.97 -2.89 -16.97
CA ILE A 306 11.62 -3.92 -17.78
C ILE A 306 12.03 -3.32 -19.11
N GLU A 307 13.32 -3.36 -19.39
CA GLU A 307 13.91 -2.76 -20.57
C GLU A 307 15.14 -3.57 -21.00
N ASN A 308 15.20 -3.96 -22.29
CA ASN A 308 16.37 -4.61 -22.88
C ASN A 308 16.90 -5.85 -22.11
N GLY A 309 16.02 -6.60 -21.44
CA GLY A 309 16.41 -7.77 -20.64
C GLY A 309 16.89 -7.45 -19.22
N TYR A 310 16.79 -6.19 -18.80
CA TYR A 310 17.00 -5.78 -17.42
C TYR A 310 15.66 -5.56 -16.73
N LEU A 311 15.62 -5.90 -15.44
CA LEU A 311 14.56 -5.55 -14.51
C LEU A 311 15.12 -4.56 -13.50
N HIS A 312 14.53 -3.37 -13.42
CA HIS A 312 14.76 -2.41 -12.35
C HIS A 312 13.54 -2.44 -11.41
N TYR A 313 13.72 -2.96 -10.20
CA TYR A 313 12.68 -3.03 -9.19
C TYR A 313 12.95 -2.01 -8.07
N THR A 314 11.91 -1.26 -7.69
CA THR A 314 11.97 -0.26 -6.62
C THR A 314 10.78 -0.41 -5.68
N PRO A 315 10.98 -0.65 -4.37
CA PRO A 315 9.92 -0.53 -3.39
C PRO A 315 9.55 0.94 -3.19
N LEU A 316 8.28 1.27 -3.41
CA LEU A 316 7.72 2.60 -3.22
C LEU A 316 7.10 2.71 -1.82
N PHE A 317 7.94 2.80 -0.79
CA PHE A 317 7.45 2.90 0.59
C PHE A 317 6.63 4.17 0.82
N ILE A 318 5.54 4.03 1.58
CA ILE A 318 4.58 5.10 1.86
C ILE A 318 4.69 5.59 3.32
N PRO A 319 4.16 6.78 3.66
CA PRO A 319 4.24 7.28 5.02
C PRO A 319 3.51 6.36 6.01
N ASN A 320 4.14 6.08 7.15
CA ASN A 320 3.52 5.26 8.20
C ASN A 320 2.30 5.98 8.82
N ARG A 321 1.09 5.44 8.61
CA ARG A 321 -0.16 6.04 9.11
C ARG A 321 -0.20 6.10 10.63
N PHE A 322 0.30 5.10 11.35
CA PHE A 322 0.32 5.13 12.82
C PHE A 322 1.17 6.29 13.35
N THR A 323 2.28 6.63 12.69
CA THR A 323 3.06 7.83 13.02
C THR A 323 2.24 9.10 12.85
N GLN A 324 1.48 9.23 11.74
CA GLN A 324 0.58 10.38 11.54
C GLN A 324 -0.52 10.46 12.61
N LEU A 325 -1.12 9.33 12.98
CA LEU A 325 -2.14 9.26 14.03
C LEU A 325 -1.56 9.63 15.41
N ARG A 326 -0.35 9.17 15.74
CA ARG A 326 0.36 9.57 16.97
C ARG A 326 0.63 11.07 16.99
N LEU A 327 0.99 11.67 15.86
CA LEU A 327 1.17 13.12 15.75
C LEU A 327 -0.12 13.88 16.08
N TYR A 328 -1.29 13.41 15.63
CA TYR A 328 -2.57 14.02 16.02
C TYR A 328 -2.84 13.93 17.52
N VAL A 329 -2.57 12.78 18.13
CA VAL A 329 -2.76 12.57 19.57
C VAL A 329 -1.85 13.51 20.37
N VAL A 330 -0.55 13.53 20.05
CA VAL A 330 0.43 14.41 20.72
C VAL A 330 0.06 15.87 20.53
N PHE A 331 -0.27 16.28 19.31
CA PHE A 331 -0.67 17.66 19.02
C PHE A 331 -1.95 18.05 19.78
N GLY A 332 -2.94 17.15 19.84
CA GLY A 332 -4.16 17.34 20.64
C GLY A 332 -3.88 17.52 22.12
N PHE A 333 -2.98 16.71 22.71
CA PHE A 333 -2.56 16.88 24.11
C PHE A 333 -1.88 18.22 24.35
N VAL A 334 -0.98 18.65 23.44
CA VAL A 334 -0.33 19.96 23.52
C VAL A 334 -1.37 21.08 23.49
N LEU A 335 -2.34 21.02 22.58
CA LEU A 335 -3.42 21.99 22.51
C LEU A 335 -4.23 22.04 23.82
N ILE A 336 -4.58 20.88 24.41
CA ILE A 336 -5.31 20.83 25.67
C ILE A 336 -4.50 21.50 26.80
N ILE A 337 -3.23 21.14 26.95
CA ILE A 337 -2.35 21.69 27.99
C ILE A 337 -2.22 23.21 27.84
N VAL A 338 -1.95 23.69 26.62
CA VAL A 338 -1.86 25.12 26.31
C VAL A 338 -3.16 25.84 26.71
N ASN A 339 -4.31 25.28 26.36
CA ASN A 339 -5.62 25.85 26.72
C ASN A 339 -5.89 25.87 28.24
N ILE A 340 -5.49 24.81 28.97
CA ILE A 340 -5.61 24.76 30.43
C ILE A 340 -4.72 25.82 31.08
N LEU A 341 -3.45 25.91 30.67
CA LEU A 341 -2.49 26.87 31.22
C LEU A 341 -2.94 28.31 30.97
N ILE A 342 -3.43 28.61 29.77
CA ILE A 342 -3.96 29.92 29.42
C ILE A 342 -5.21 30.24 30.25
N SER A 343 -6.14 29.30 30.36
CA SER A 343 -7.37 29.49 31.13
C SER A 343 -7.07 29.69 32.63
N HIS A 344 -6.12 28.93 33.18
CA HIS A 344 -5.67 29.09 34.56
C HIS A 344 -5.00 30.46 34.78
N ASN A 345 -4.06 30.85 33.90
CA ASN A 345 -3.38 32.15 33.99
C ASN A 345 -4.36 33.32 33.84
N PHE A 346 -5.31 33.21 32.91
CA PHE A 346 -6.37 34.19 32.72
C PHE A 346 -7.25 34.33 33.98
N ARG A 347 -7.70 33.20 34.57
CA ARG A 347 -8.46 33.20 35.83
C ARG A 347 -7.65 33.75 37.01
N LYS A 348 -6.36 33.38 37.13
CA LYS A 348 -5.46 33.86 38.18
C LYS A 348 -5.24 35.38 38.08
N LEU A 349 -5.04 35.90 36.87
CA LEU A 349 -4.97 37.33 36.60
C LEU A 349 -6.28 38.01 37.00
N LEU A 350 -7.43 37.52 36.55
CA LEU A 350 -8.75 38.05 36.93
C LEU A 350 -8.98 38.08 38.45
N ARG A 351 -8.56 37.01 39.17
CA ARG A 351 -8.64 36.95 40.64
C ARG A 351 -7.74 37.97 41.32
N LYS A 352 -6.49 38.15 40.86
CA LYS A 352 -5.60 39.22 41.37
C LYS A 352 -6.20 40.61 41.17
N PHE A 353 -6.87 40.85 40.04
CA PHE A 353 -7.58 42.11 39.78
C PHE A 353 -8.80 42.32 40.69
N ASN A 354 -9.51 41.25 41.05
CA ASN A 354 -10.66 41.35 41.96
C ASN A 354 -10.22 41.52 43.44
N PHE A 355 -9.12 40.90 43.87
CA PHE A 355 -8.57 41.08 45.22
C PHE A 355 -8.04 42.50 45.47
N SER A 356 -7.44 43.15 44.46
CA SER A 356 -7.04 44.57 44.54
C SER A 356 -8.24 45.54 44.75
N ARG A 357 -9.47 45.05 44.65
CA ARG A 357 -10.71 45.82 44.83
C ARG A 357 -11.17 45.87 46.30
N GLN A 358 -10.79 44.89 47.12
CA GLN A 358 -11.23 44.79 48.53
C GLN A 358 -10.30 45.55 49.50
N ASN A 359 -9.05 45.82 49.13
CA ASN A 359 -8.08 46.50 50.01
C ASN A 359 -8.03 48.04 49.83
N TYR A 360 -9.00 48.65 49.16
CA TYR A 360 -9.16 50.10 49.09
C TYR A 360 -10.38 50.51 49.94
N HIS A 361 -10.19 50.61 51.25
CA HIS A 361 -11.05 51.42 52.09
C HIS A 361 -10.52 52.86 52.07
N PRO A 362 -11.31 53.88 51.68
CA PRO A 362 -10.92 55.26 51.87
C PRO A 362 -10.93 55.56 53.37
N ILE A 363 -9.81 56.03 53.90
CA ILE A 363 -9.77 56.78 55.16
C ILE A 363 -10.02 58.24 54.82
#